data_AF-A0AAW9KJH0-F1
#
_entry.id   AF-A0AAW9KJH0-F1
#
_cell.length_a   1.000
_cell.length_b   1.000
_cell.length_c   1.000
_cell.angle_alpha   90.00
_cell.angle_beta   90.00
_cell.angle_gamma   90.00
#
_symmetry.space_group_name_H-M   'P 1'
#
loop_
_entity.id
_entity.type
_entity.pdbx_description
1 polymer ?
#
loop_
_entity_poly.entity_id
_entity_poly.type
_entity_poly.pdbx_seq_one_letter_code
_entity_poly.pdbx_strand_id
1 'polypeptide(L)'
;YRDRLIVSLSGGEAQRAWIAMALAQRPKILLLDEPTTYLDIAHQLEVLELVRRLNHELKLTVVMVLHDLNHAAAYSDKMCVIKEGVLREFGHPRQVLTPELIRQVYGVESEVEYAAGSSAPRIHILQKSRGIKHETIG
;
A
#
# COMPACT_ATOMS: atom_id res chain seq x y z
N TYR A 1 14.39 -28.17 -18.36
CA TYR A 1 12.99 -28.60 -18.24
C TYR A 1 12.26 -27.52 -17.47
N ARG A 2 11.20 -26.93 -18.08
CA ARG A 2 10.27 -25.89 -17.57
C ARG A 2 10.63 -24.41 -17.75
N ASP A 3 10.82 -24.00 -19.01
CA ASP A 3 10.34 -22.69 -19.49
C ASP A 3 8.89 -22.83 -19.96
N ARG A 4 7.95 -23.03 -19.01
CA ARG A 4 6.54 -22.76 -19.33
C ARG A 4 6.36 -21.25 -19.25
N LEU A 5 6.26 -20.65 -20.43
CA LEU A 5 5.87 -19.27 -20.67
C LEU A 5 4.93 -18.75 -19.57
N ILE A 6 5.40 -17.72 -18.84
CA ILE A 6 4.63 -16.90 -17.88
C ILE A 6 3.33 -16.35 -18.51
N VAL A 7 3.22 -16.41 -19.84
CA VAL A 7 2.14 -15.90 -20.69
C VAL A 7 0.79 -16.62 -20.49
N SER A 8 0.71 -17.74 -19.74
CA SER A 8 -0.57 -18.43 -19.49
C SER A 8 -1.14 -18.27 -18.07
N LEU A 9 -0.50 -17.46 -17.22
CA LEU A 9 -0.95 -17.26 -15.84
C LEU A 9 -1.95 -16.10 -15.79
N SER A 10 -3.01 -16.25 -15.00
CA SER A 10 -3.82 -15.08 -14.60
C SER A 10 -2.94 -14.07 -13.87
N GLY A 11 -3.34 -12.79 -13.85
CA GLY A 11 -2.56 -11.73 -13.19
C GLY A 11 -2.17 -12.09 -11.75
N GLY A 12 -3.10 -12.65 -10.98
CA GLY A 12 -2.85 -13.10 -9.60
C GLY A 12 -1.90 -14.31 -9.50
N GLU A 13 -1.94 -15.25 -10.45
CA GLU A 13 -1.02 -16.39 -10.48
C GLU A 13 0.40 -15.96 -10.86
N ALA A 14 0.55 -15.10 -11.87
CA ALA A 14 1.83 -14.54 -12.28
C ALA A 14 2.48 -13.80 -11.10
N GLN A 15 1.67 -13.08 -10.34
CA GLN A 15 2.14 -12.35 -9.20
C GLN A 15 2.52 -13.23 -8.00
N ARG A 16 1.72 -14.25 -7.66
CA ARG A 16 2.10 -15.23 -6.63
C ARG A 16 3.39 -15.96 -6.99
N ALA A 17 3.56 -16.32 -8.27
CA ALA A 17 4.80 -16.91 -8.76
C ALA A 17 5.97 -15.94 -8.59
N TRP A 18 5.79 -14.65 -8.90
CA TRP A 18 6.80 -13.63 -8.70
C TRP A 18 7.18 -13.42 -7.23
N ILE A 19 6.20 -13.34 -6.32
CA ILE A 19 6.45 -13.28 -4.87
C ILE A 19 7.25 -14.51 -4.42
N ALA A 20 6.86 -15.71 -4.86
CA ALA A 20 7.59 -16.94 -4.54
C ALA A 20 9.03 -16.91 -5.08
N MET A 21 9.26 -16.39 -6.29
CA MET A 21 10.60 -16.22 -6.85
C MET A 21 11.45 -15.24 -6.03
N ALA A 22 10.88 -14.11 -5.60
CA ALA A 22 11.58 -13.16 -4.73
C ALA A 22 11.96 -13.79 -3.38
N LEU A 23 11.07 -14.61 -2.80
CA LEU A 23 11.29 -15.29 -1.53
C LEU A 23 12.25 -16.47 -1.60
N ALA A 24 12.43 -17.09 -2.76
CA ALA A 24 13.35 -18.22 -2.95
C ALA A 24 14.80 -17.87 -2.56
N GLN A 25 15.17 -16.59 -2.65
CA GLN A 25 16.47 -16.07 -2.23
C GLN A 25 16.61 -15.90 -0.71
N ARG A 26 15.56 -16.19 0.07
CA ARG A 26 15.48 -15.96 1.52
C ARG A 26 15.93 -14.55 1.91
N PRO A 27 15.35 -13.51 1.28
CA PRO A 27 15.76 -12.13 1.56
C PRO A 27 15.47 -11.79 3.03
N LYS A 28 16.11 -10.73 3.55
CA LYS A 28 15.69 -10.12 4.83
C LYS A 28 14.66 -9.01 4.63
N ILE A 29 14.66 -8.42 3.42
CA ILE A 29 13.82 -7.30 3.03
C ILE A 29 13.17 -7.62 1.68
N LEU A 30 11.85 -7.47 1.60
CA LEU A 30 11.08 -7.59 0.37
C LEU A 30 10.56 -6.21 -0.01
N LEU A 31 10.92 -5.74 -1.20
CA LEU A 31 10.44 -4.48 -1.77
C LEU A 31 9.35 -4.78 -2.80
N LEU A 32 8.19 -4.14 -2.66
CA LEU A 32 7.03 -4.32 -3.52
C LEU A 32 6.60 -2.96 -4.07
N ASP A 33 6.77 -2.75 -5.36
CA ASP A 33 6.30 -1.54 -6.02
C ASP A 33 4.91 -1.80 -6.61
N GLU A 34 3.90 -1.15 -6.02
CA GLU A 34 2.47 -1.31 -6.34
C GLU A 34 2.05 -2.75 -6.70
N PRO A 35 2.21 -3.71 -5.78
CA PRO A 35 1.98 -5.11 -6.10
C PRO A 35 0.53 -5.34 -6.57
N THR A 36 -0.44 -4.56 -6.12
CA THR A 36 -1.86 -4.78 -6.43
C THR A 36 -2.30 -4.26 -7.81
N THR A 37 -1.40 -3.69 -8.61
CA THR A 37 -1.76 -3.07 -9.90
C THR A 37 -2.24 -4.13 -10.91
N TYR A 38 -3.28 -3.78 -11.69
CA TYR A 38 -3.97 -4.64 -12.67
C TYR A 38 -4.78 -5.82 -12.09
N LEU A 39 -4.92 -5.92 -10.76
CA LEU A 39 -5.78 -6.92 -10.11
C LEU A 39 -7.15 -6.33 -9.76
N ASP A 40 -8.19 -7.17 -9.77
CA ASP A 40 -9.47 -6.82 -9.16
C ASP A 40 -9.38 -6.79 -7.62
N ILE A 41 -10.38 -6.18 -6.97
CA ILE A 41 -10.38 -5.93 -5.52
C ILE A 41 -10.16 -7.22 -4.71
N ALA A 42 -10.75 -8.34 -5.11
CA ALA A 42 -10.60 -9.59 -4.36
C ALA A 42 -9.15 -10.09 -4.42
N HIS A 43 -8.55 -10.12 -5.61
CA HIS A 43 -7.17 -10.53 -5.79
C HIS A 43 -6.16 -9.57 -5.15
N GLN A 44 -6.45 -8.26 -5.11
CA GLN A 44 -5.63 -7.29 -4.39
C GLN A 44 -5.54 -7.64 -2.90
N LEU A 45 -6.68 -7.93 -2.27
CA LEU A 45 -6.75 -8.31 -0.85
C LEU A 45 -6.01 -9.62 -0.59
N GLU A 46 -6.17 -10.64 -1.44
CA GLU A 46 -5.43 -11.90 -1.33
C GLU A 46 -3.92 -11.70 -1.33
N VAL A 47 -3.41 -10.81 -2.20
CA VAL A 47 -1.98 -10.48 -2.27
C VAL A 47 -1.52 -9.80 -0.99
N LEU A 48 -2.25 -8.79 -0.51
CA LEU A 48 -1.88 -8.06 0.71
C LEU A 48 -1.90 -8.96 1.94
N GLU A 49 -2.88 -9.86 2.04
CA GLU A 49 -2.94 -10.88 3.09
C GLU A 49 -1.78 -11.87 3.01
N LEU A 50 -1.45 -12.34 1.80
CA LEU A 50 -0.30 -13.20 1.58
C LEU A 50 1.00 -12.52 2.06
N VAL A 51 1.23 -11.28 1.64
CA VAL A 51 2.43 -10.51 2.02
C VAL A 51 2.50 -10.31 3.53
N ARG A 52 1.38 -9.95 4.18
CA ARG A 52 1.31 -9.78 5.64
C ARG A 52 1.60 -11.09 6.37
N ARG A 53 1.05 -12.22 5.90
CA ARG A 53 1.34 -13.54 6.47
C ARG A 53 2.83 -13.86 6.37
N LEU A 54 3.42 -13.65 5.20
CA LEU A 54 4.85 -13.89 4.96
C LEU A 54 5.76 -13.02 5.84
N ASN A 55 5.42 -11.75 6.03
CA ASN A 55 6.11 -10.86 6.97
C ASN A 55 6.16 -11.48 8.38
N HIS A 56 5.02 -11.94 8.90
CA HIS A 56 4.94 -12.49 10.25
C HIS A 56 5.61 -13.86 10.41
N GLU A 57 5.42 -14.77 9.44
CA GLU A 57 5.94 -16.14 9.46
C GLU A 57 7.45 -16.18 9.23
N LEU A 58 7.93 -15.42 8.24
CA LEU A 58 9.34 -15.45 7.83
C LEU A 58 10.18 -14.35 8.47
N LYS A 59 9.59 -13.50 9.31
CA LYS A 59 10.23 -12.32 9.93
C LYS A 59 10.89 -11.40 8.90
N LEU A 60 10.26 -11.28 7.74
CA LEU A 60 10.71 -10.45 6.63
C LEU A 60 10.34 -9.00 6.87
N THR A 61 11.25 -8.07 6.64
CA THR A 61 10.85 -6.66 6.51
C THR A 61 10.20 -6.47 5.14
N VAL A 62 8.99 -5.93 5.10
CA VAL A 62 8.31 -5.61 3.83
C VAL A 62 8.23 -4.10 3.71
N VAL A 63 8.65 -3.58 2.56
CA VAL A 63 8.40 -2.20 2.15
C VAL A 63 7.55 -2.27 0.90
N MET A 64 6.36 -1.69 0.97
CA MET A 64 5.43 -1.67 -0.15
C MET A 64 4.99 -0.24 -0.47
N VAL A 65 4.85 0.06 -1.75
CA VAL A 65 4.21 1.27 -2.25
C VAL A 65 2.75 0.94 -2.54
N LEU A 66 1.83 1.69 -1.93
CA LEU A 66 0.39 1.52 -2.10
C LEU A 66 -0.25 2.88 -2.42
N HIS A 67 -1.21 2.88 -3.34
CA HIS A 67 -1.97 4.08 -3.71
C HIS A 67 -3.28 4.22 -2.94
N ASP A 68 -3.84 3.12 -2.41
CA ASP A 68 -5.06 3.13 -1.62
C ASP A 68 -4.75 3.34 -0.13
N LEU A 69 -5.29 4.41 0.45
CA LEU A 69 -5.05 4.80 1.85
C LEU A 69 -5.61 3.78 2.86
N ASN A 70 -6.75 3.15 2.55
CA ASN A 70 -7.36 2.16 3.43
C ASN A 70 -6.57 0.85 3.41
N HIS A 71 -6.07 0.42 2.24
CA HIS A 71 -5.15 -0.71 2.15
C HIS A 71 -3.84 -0.41 2.88
N ALA A 72 -3.25 0.77 2.67
CA ALA A 72 -2.04 1.18 3.37
C ALA A 72 -2.24 1.15 4.90
N ALA A 73 -3.36 1.70 5.39
CA ALA A 73 -3.70 1.71 6.80
C ALA A 73 -3.89 0.29 7.39
N ALA A 74 -4.54 -0.61 6.65
CA ALA A 74 -4.90 -1.94 7.12
C ALA A 74 -3.74 -2.95 7.13
N TYR A 75 -2.79 -2.81 6.21
CA TYR A 75 -1.73 -3.79 5.98
C TYR A 75 -0.31 -3.31 6.35
N SER A 76 -0.16 -2.08 6.84
CA SER A 76 1.15 -1.53 7.22
C SER A 76 1.29 -1.34 8.73
N ASP A 77 2.40 -1.79 9.31
CA ASP A 77 2.75 -1.46 10.70
C ASP A 77 3.19 0.00 10.88
N LYS A 78 3.84 0.54 9.84
CA LYS A 78 4.28 1.93 9.74
C LYS A 78 4.08 2.43 8.32
N MET A 79 3.85 3.73 8.17
CA MET A 79 3.71 4.39 6.88
C MET A 79 4.65 5.57 6.78
N CYS A 80 5.07 5.82 5.54
CA CYS A 80 5.93 6.90 5.13
C CYS A 80 5.18 7.69 4.07
N VAL A 81 4.91 8.97 4.31
CA VAL A 81 4.22 9.83 3.36
C VAL A 81 5.22 10.78 2.74
N ILE A 82 5.41 10.67 1.43
CA ILE A 82 6.36 11.47 0.65
C ILE A 82 5.58 12.36 -0.30
N LYS A 83 5.93 13.65 -0.36
CA LYS A 83 5.41 14.60 -1.34
C LYS A 83 6.53 15.49 -1.84
N GLU A 84 6.63 15.62 -3.17
CA GLU A 84 7.67 16.42 -3.84
C GLU A 84 9.09 16.00 -3.45
N GLY A 85 9.30 14.68 -3.30
CA GLY A 85 10.60 14.12 -2.89
C GLY A 85 10.96 14.32 -1.41
N VAL A 86 10.07 14.93 -0.61
CA VAL A 86 10.30 15.20 0.81
C VAL A 86 9.42 14.30 1.68
N LEU A 87 10.03 13.71 2.72
CA LEU A 87 9.31 13.01 3.78
C LEU A 87 8.44 14.01 4.54
N ARG A 88 7.13 13.85 4.47
CA ARG A 88 6.17 14.68 5.20
C ARG A 88 5.85 14.12 6.56
N GLU A 89 5.65 12.81 6.66
CA GLU A 89 5.28 12.15 7.92
C GLU A 89 5.70 10.67 7.94
N PHE A 90 6.03 10.14 9.11
CA PHE A 90 6.41 8.74 9.29
C PHE A 90 6.00 8.18 10.65
N GLY A 91 5.27 7.07 10.66
CA GLY A 91 4.81 6.47 11.92
C GLY A 91 3.71 5.45 11.76
N HIS A 92 3.05 5.12 12.87
CA HIS A 92 1.91 4.19 12.86
C HIS A 92 0.73 4.79 12.05
N PRO A 93 -0.08 4.01 11.32
CA PRO A 93 -1.18 4.54 10.50
C PRO A 93 -2.13 5.50 11.20
N ARG A 94 -2.38 5.30 12.49
CA ARG A 94 -3.23 6.17 13.33
C ARG A 94 -2.66 7.58 13.57
N GLN A 95 -1.35 7.71 13.58
CA GLN A 95 -0.63 8.99 13.72
C GLN A 95 -0.42 9.60 12.33
N VAL A 96 -0.13 8.70 11.40
CA VAL A 96 -0.23 8.74 9.94
C VAL A 96 -1.31 9.65 9.35
N LEU A 97 -2.49 9.06 9.25
CA LEU A 97 -3.58 9.48 8.39
C LEU A 97 -4.53 10.38 9.16
N THR A 98 -4.16 11.66 9.23
CA THR A 98 -5.07 12.71 9.70
C THR A 98 -5.77 13.38 8.51
N PRO A 99 -6.99 13.93 8.70
CA PRO A 99 -7.64 14.75 7.67
C PRO A 99 -6.74 15.87 7.14
N GLU A 100 -5.96 16.50 8.01
CA GLU A 100 -5.04 17.59 7.65
C GLU A 100 -3.93 17.10 6.72
N LEU A 101 -3.29 15.97 7.05
CA LEU A 101 -2.23 15.42 6.20
C LEU A 101 -2.80 14.97 4.85
N ILE A 102 -3.95 14.29 4.86
CA ILE A 102 -4.61 13.82 3.62
C ILE A 102 -4.93 15.01 2.73
N ARG A 103 -5.47 16.08 3.29
CA ARG A 103 -5.73 17.32 2.56
C ARG A 103 -4.45 17.93 2.00
N GLN A 104 -3.40 18.07 2.81
CA GLN A 104 -2.15 18.67 2.36
C GLN A 104 -1.45 17.87 1.26
N VAL A 105 -1.49 16.54 1.34
CA VAL A 105 -0.77 15.64 0.44
C VAL A 105 -1.58 15.38 -0.83
N TYR A 106 -2.83 14.95 -0.68
CA TYR A 106 -3.71 14.48 -1.77
C TYR A 106 -4.69 15.54 -2.26
N GLY A 107 -4.87 16.66 -1.54
CA GLY A 107 -5.77 17.74 -1.96
C GLY A 107 -7.24 17.38 -1.89
N VAL A 108 -7.63 16.53 -0.96
CA VAL A 108 -9.01 16.10 -0.72
C VAL A 108 -9.39 16.29 0.74
N GLU A 109 -10.64 16.65 0.99
CA GLU A 109 -11.21 16.62 2.34
C GLU A 109 -11.61 15.16 2.67
N SER A 110 -11.36 14.74 3.90
CA SER A 110 -11.62 13.37 4.34
C SER A 110 -12.07 13.31 5.78
N GLU A 111 -12.87 12.30 6.11
CA GLU A 111 -13.14 11.86 7.47
C GLU A 111 -12.31 10.62 7.80
N VAL A 112 -11.82 10.56 9.04
CA VAL A 112 -11.04 9.42 9.54
C VAL A 112 -11.79 8.80 10.72
N GLU A 113 -12.27 7.58 10.52
CA GLU A 113 -13.04 6.83 11.50
C GLU A 113 -12.20 5.71 12.12
N TYR A 114 -12.40 5.46 13.41
CA TYR A 114 -11.84 4.33 14.12
C TYR A 114 -12.95 3.40 14.57
N ALA A 115 -13.17 2.32 13.83
CA ALA A 115 -14.07 1.27 14.25
C ALA A 115 -13.58 0.64 15.57
N ALA A 116 -14.51 0.35 16.49
CA ALA A 116 -14.19 -0.28 17.77
C ALA A 116 -13.47 -1.61 17.56
N GLY A 117 -12.27 -1.75 18.13
CA GLY A 117 -11.43 -2.94 17.99
C GLY A 117 -10.53 -2.97 16.74
N SER A 118 -10.63 -2.01 15.82
CA SER A 118 -9.70 -1.90 14.69
C SER A 118 -8.41 -1.19 15.09
N SER A 119 -7.26 -1.76 14.69
CA SER A 119 -5.95 -1.08 14.82
C SER A 119 -5.71 -0.05 13.71
N ALA A 120 -6.42 -0.17 12.59
CA ALA A 120 -6.27 0.67 11.42
C ALA A 120 -7.42 1.70 11.29
N PRO A 121 -7.13 2.98 10.95
CA PRO A 121 -8.15 3.95 10.59
C PRO A 121 -8.87 3.55 9.29
N ARG A 122 -10.13 3.97 9.16
CA ARG A 122 -10.86 4.01 7.89
C ARG A 122 -10.95 5.44 7.40
N ILE A 123 -10.64 5.65 6.13
CA ILE A 123 -10.57 6.95 5.49
C ILE A 123 -11.73 7.04 4.50
N HIS A 124 -12.58 8.03 4.72
CA HIS A 124 -13.70 8.37 3.87
C HIS A 124 -13.38 9.67 3.13
N ILE A 125 -13.17 9.58 1.82
CA ILE A 125 -12.93 10.75 0.97
C ILE A 125 -14.27 11.44 0.71
N LEU A 126 -14.37 12.72 1.08
CA LEU A 126 -15.60 13.49 0.93
C LEU A 126 -15.65 14.22 -0.42
N GLN A 127 -14.64 15.05 -0.68
CA GLN A 127 -14.59 15.90 -1.88
C GLN A 127 -13.18 16.42 -2.13
N LYS A 128 -12.93 16.96 -3.32
CA LYS A 128 -11.67 17.68 -3.61
C LYS A 128 -11.60 18.97 -2.80
N SER A 129 -10.46 19.23 -2.17
CA SER A 129 -10.22 20.44 -1.41
C SER A 129 -10.20 21.65 -2.34
N ARG A 130 -11.10 22.62 -2.10
CA ARG A 130 -11.08 23.91 -2.81
C ARG A 130 -9.93 24.74 -2.22
N GLY A 131 -8.77 24.77 -2.89
CA GLY A 131 -7.70 25.69 -2.50
C GLY A 131 -6.26 25.28 -2.80
N ILE A 132 -5.98 24.05 -3.26
CA ILE A 132 -4.62 23.73 -3.70
C ILE A 132 -4.45 24.23 -5.12
N LYS A 133 -3.94 25.46 -5.27
CA LYS A 133 -3.32 25.90 -6.52
C LYS A 133 -2.23 24.88 -6.85
N HIS A 134 -2.43 24.06 -7.89
CA HIS A 134 -1.29 23.47 -8.56
C HIS A 134 -0.48 24.66 -9.08
N GLU A 135 0.65 24.96 -8.44
CA GLU A 135 1.68 25.72 -9.12
C GLU A 135 2.11 24.87 -10.31
N THR A 136 1.59 25.25 -11.47
CA THR A 136 2.07 24.80 -12.77
C THR A 136 3.55 25.12 -12.83
N ILE A 137 4.40 24.10 -12.72
CA ILE A 137 5.81 24.23 -13.09
C ILE A 137 5.83 24.36 -14.62
N GLY A 138 6.19 25.55 -15.08
CA GLY A 138 6.56 25.83 -16.46
C GLY A 138 8.00 25.44 -16.77
#